data_AF-A0A521XTR0-F1
#
_entry.id   AF-A0A521XTR0-F1
#
_cell.length_a   1.000
_cell.length_b   1.000
_cell.length_c   1.000
_cell.angle_alpha   90.00
_cell.angle_beta   90.00
_cell.angle_gamma   90.00
#
_symmetry.space_group_name_H-M   'P 1'
#
loop_
_entity.id
_entity.type
_entity.pdbx_description
1 polymer ?
#
loop_
_entity_poly.entity_id
_entity_poly.type
_entity_poly.pdbx_seq_one_letter_code
_entity_poly.pdbx_strand_id
1 'polypeptide(L)'
;MSDNHNDNVEAFNQLVNQIIKEEMAAIKKQPTTNGKGYLTIDFDASVVNTTDKPIISVRFTAEGMMNGMAHPFHHHRVLNFDLDSGETLSLEDLFQPDSDYLNRIAEYSRDVLNRKLRDKGMLMEGTTPTSENYKNWNLNPRGILITFDEYQVAPYVYGTQTVLIPYSVVKHDIAPDSPLANCLKHQKRCLRNNLLTGGFIDQA
;
A
#
# COMPACT_ATOMS: atom_id res chain seq x y z
N MET A 1 -7.46 34.48 5.25
CA MET A 1 -6.62 33.31 4.90
C MET A 1 -7.27 32.12 5.60
N SER A 2 -8.27 31.53 4.94
CA SER A 2 -9.25 30.62 5.53
C SER A 2 -8.92 29.15 5.24
N ASP A 3 -9.10 28.31 6.27
CA ASP A 3 -9.61 26.92 6.31
C ASP A 3 -9.12 25.80 5.37
N ASN A 4 -8.28 26.04 4.37
CA ASN A 4 -7.92 24.98 3.40
C ASN A 4 -7.20 23.76 4.03
N HIS A 5 -6.61 23.92 5.23
CA HIS A 5 -5.99 22.81 5.96
C HIS A 5 -7.02 21.86 6.59
N ASN A 6 -8.14 22.40 7.08
CA ASN A 6 -9.20 21.59 7.66
C ASN A 6 -9.91 20.80 6.55
N ASP A 7 -10.05 21.41 5.37
CA ASP A 7 -10.72 20.80 4.22
C ASP A 7 -9.99 19.55 3.71
N ASN A 8 -8.66 19.57 3.56
CA ASN A 8 -7.90 18.40 3.10
C ASN A 8 -7.86 17.26 4.14
N VAL A 9 -7.82 17.61 5.43
CA VAL A 9 -7.91 16.62 6.51
C VAL A 9 -9.30 15.98 6.55
N GLU A 10 -10.35 16.78 6.35
CA GLU A 10 -11.72 16.28 6.23
C GLU A 10 -11.89 15.40 4.99
N ALA A 11 -11.31 15.76 3.84
CA ALA A 11 -11.29 14.93 2.64
C ALA A 11 -10.61 13.58 2.88
N PHE A 12 -9.46 13.57 3.56
CA PHE A 12 -8.79 12.34 4.00
C PHE A 12 -9.71 11.48 4.88
N ASN A 13 -10.34 12.07 5.91
CA ASN A 13 -11.25 11.36 6.81
C ASN A 13 -12.46 10.79 6.06
N GLN A 14 -12.99 11.50 5.08
CA GLN A 14 -14.08 11.03 4.24
C GLN A 14 -13.67 9.83 3.40
N LEU A 15 -12.46 9.84 2.81
CA LEU A 15 -11.92 8.70 2.06
C LEU A 15 -11.72 7.46 2.96
N VAL A 16 -11.16 7.64 4.16
CA VAL A 16 -11.01 6.54 5.14
C VAL A 16 -12.38 5.94 5.48
N ASN A 17 -13.36 6.78 5.79
CA ASN A 17 -14.72 6.34 6.09
C ASN A 17 -15.37 5.63 4.90
N GLN A 18 -15.12 6.11 3.67
CA GLN A 18 -15.64 5.51 2.45
C GLN A 18 -15.07 4.10 2.23
N ILE A 19 -13.75 3.93 2.37
CA ILE A 19 -13.08 2.62 2.25
C ILE A 19 -13.69 1.61 3.25
N ILE A 20 -13.82 2.00 4.51
CA ILE A 20 -14.41 1.12 5.55
C ILE A 20 -15.86 0.76 5.21
N LYS A 21 -16.67 1.73 4.76
CA LYS A 21 -18.07 1.49 4.36
C LYS A 21 -18.17 0.54 3.17
N GLU A 22 -17.27 0.65 2.19
CA GLU A 22 -17.22 -0.23 1.03
C GLU A 22 -16.90 -1.67 1.42
N GLU A 23 -15.90 -1.88 2.29
CA GLU A 23 -15.55 -3.20 2.83
C GLU A 23 -16.74 -3.83 3.57
N MET A 24 -17.36 -3.07 4.47
CA MET A 24 -18.56 -3.51 5.18
C MET A 24 -19.71 -3.86 4.22
N ALA A 25 -19.90 -3.07 3.16
CA ALA A 25 -20.95 -3.30 2.17
C ALA A 25 -20.67 -4.54 1.32
N ALA A 26 -19.41 -4.82 0.98
CA ALA A 26 -19.02 -6.00 0.21
C ALA A 26 -19.36 -7.28 0.97
N ILE A 27 -19.04 -7.35 2.27
CA ILE A 27 -19.34 -8.51 3.11
C ILE A 27 -20.84 -8.67 3.35
N LYS A 28 -21.58 -7.59 3.57
CA LYS A 28 -23.05 -7.64 3.77
C LYS A 28 -23.81 -8.18 2.56
N LYS A 29 -23.26 -8.09 1.35
CA LYS A 29 -23.90 -8.62 0.13
C LYS A 29 -23.81 -10.14 0.01
N GLN A 30 -22.97 -10.78 0.82
CA GLN A 30 -22.75 -12.22 0.70
C GLN A 30 -23.91 -13.01 1.34
N PRO A 31 -24.24 -14.20 0.81
CA PRO A 31 -25.36 -14.98 1.31
C PRO A 31 -25.17 -15.36 2.78
N THR A 32 -26.10 -14.94 3.64
CA THR A 32 -26.12 -15.37 5.04
C THR A 32 -26.79 -16.74 5.12
N THR A 33 -26.01 -17.82 5.17
CA THR A 33 -26.53 -19.13 5.58
C THR A 33 -26.51 -19.25 7.11
N ASN A 34 -27.04 -20.33 7.68
CA ASN A 34 -26.99 -20.57 9.13
C ASN A 34 -25.54 -20.65 9.62
N GLY A 35 -25.10 -19.65 10.39
CA GLY A 35 -23.74 -19.54 10.95
C GLY A 35 -23.36 -18.07 11.18
N LYS A 36 -22.37 -17.80 12.04
CA LYS A 36 -21.87 -16.44 12.31
C LYS A 36 -20.60 -16.19 11.49
N GLY A 37 -20.68 -15.30 10.50
CA GLY A 37 -19.51 -14.72 9.86
C GLY A 37 -18.97 -13.52 10.66
N TYR A 38 -17.75 -13.10 10.35
CA TYR A 38 -17.17 -11.87 10.91
C TYR A 38 -16.35 -11.12 9.86
N LEU A 39 -16.15 -9.82 10.12
CA LEU A 39 -15.22 -8.95 9.44
C LEU A 39 -14.49 -8.14 10.49
N THR A 40 -13.17 -8.16 10.43
CA THR A 40 -12.27 -7.29 11.18
C THR A 40 -11.51 -6.44 10.18
N ILE A 41 -11.40 -5.15 10.44
CA ILE A 41 -10.57 -4.24 9.64
C ILE A 41 -9.59 -3.58 10.60
N ASP A 42 -8.32 -3.91 10.42
CA ASP A 42 -7.21 -3.23 11.09
C ASP A 42 -6.50 -2.30 10.10
N PHE A 43 -5.67 -1.40 10.61
CA PHE A 43 -4.87 -0.53 9.76
C PHE A 43 -3.47 -0.28 10.32
N ASP A 44 -2.54 -0.13 9.39
CA ASP A 44 -1.23 0.43 9.64
C ASP A 44 -1.08 1.75 8.87
N ALA A 45 -0.30 2.68 9.39
CA ALA A 45 -0.04 3.96 8.74
C ALA A 45 1.44 4.31 8.75
N SER A 46 1.86 5.02 7.70
CA SER A 46 3.08 5.81 7.68
C SER A 46 2.79 7.26 7.35
N VAL A 47 3.63 8.14 7.89
CA VAL A 47 3.65 9.55 7.56
C VAL A 47 5.01 9.89 6.97
N VAL A 48 5.03 10.32 5.72
CA VAL A 48 6.23 10.83 5.05
C VAL A 48 6.14 12.35 5.05
N ASN A 49 6.95 13.00 5.89
CA ASN A 49 6.97 14.45 5.97
C ASN A 49 7.62 15.03 4.71
N THR A 50 6.82 15.61 3.81
CA THR A 50 7.39 16.34 2.67
C THR A 50 7.88 17.73 3.07
N THR A 51 8.21 18.58 2.10
CA THR A 51 8.74 19.92 2.40
C THR A 51 7.66 20.84 2.95
N ASP A 52 6.42 20.69 2.48
CA ASP A 52 5.29 21.58 2.81
C ASP A 52 4.29 20.88 3.74
N LYS A 53 3.69 19.76 3.30
CA LYS A 53 2.76 18.96 4.10
C LYS A 53 3.05 17.45 4.01
N PRO A 54 2.68 16.65 5.03
CA PRO A 54 2.96 15.22 5.00
C PRO A 54 2.09 14.48 3.97
N ILE A 55 2.66 13.42 3.40
CA ILE A 55 1.87 12.38 2.74
C ILE A 55 1.52 11.33 3.80
N ILE A 56 0.24 10.98 3.88
CA ILE A 56 -0.25 9.91 4.76
C ILE A 56 -0.49 8.67 3.91
N SER A 57 0.16 7.57 4.28
CA SER A 57 -0.02 6.27 3.65
C SER A 57 -0.65 5.31 4.66
N VAL A 58 -1.83 4.78 4.35
CA VAL A 58 -2.55 3.82 5.19
C VAL A 58 -2.71 2.51 4.44
N ARG A 59 -2.43 1.39 5.10
CA ARG A 59 -2.81 0.06 4.65
C ARG A 59 -3.87 -0.48 5.58
N PHE A 60 -5.04 -0.78 5.02
CA PHE A 60 -6.09 -1.51 5.72
C PHE A 60 -5.92 -3.00 5.46
N THR A 61 -6.03 -3.80 6.51
CA THR A 61 -6.06 -5.26 6.44
C THR A 61 -7.47 -5.69 6.79
N ALA A 62 -8.19 -6.22 5.81
CA ALA A 62 -9.50 -6.82 6.02
C ALA A 62 -9.32 -8.33 6.22
N GLU A 63 -9.74 -8.82 7.38
CA GLU A 63 -9.89 -10.24 7.66
C GLU A 63 -11.37 -10.56 7.79
N GLY A 64 -11.84 -11.61 7.12
CA GLY A 64 -13.20 -12.09 7.36
C GLY A 64 -13.34 -13.59 7.22
N MET A 65 -14.39 -14.11 7.86
CA MET A 65 -14.82 -15.48 7.70
C MET A 65 -16.27 -15.48 7.28
N MET A 66 -16.54 -16.13 6.15
CA MET A 66 -17.89 -16.38 5.69
C MET A 66 -18.26 -17.84 5.93
N ASN A 67 -19.55 -18.11 6.05
CA ASN A 67 -20.03 -19.48 6.18
C ASN A 67 -19.66 -20.31 4.94
N GLY A 68 -19.15 -21.51 5.19
CA GLY A 68 -18.75 -22.45 4.13
C GLY A 68 -17.32 -22.25 3.61
N MET A 69 -16.61 -21.22 4.05
CA MET A 69 -15.18 -21.11 3.80
C MET A 69 -14.40 -22.10 4.66
N ALA A 70 -13.27 -22.61 4.14
CA ALA A 70 -12.38 -23.50 4.87
C ALA A 70 -11.44 -22.74 5.83
N HIS A 71 -11.18 -21.47 5.55
CA HIS A 71 -10.32 -20.58 6.32
C HIS A 71 -10.79 -19.12 6.12
N PRO A 72 -10.37 -18.18 6.99
CA PRO A 72 -10.61 -16.75 6.76
C PRO A 72 -9.94 -16.27 5.47
N PHE A 73 -10.48 -15.22 4.87
CA PHE A 73 -9.79 -14.48 3.81
C PHE A 73 -9.06 -13.27 4.39
N HIS A 74 -8.01 -12.86 3.71
CA HIS A 74 -7.23 -11.67 4.00
C HIS A 74 -6.97 -10.89 2.72
N HIS A 75 -7.42 -9.64 2.65
CA HIS A 75 -7.02 -8.75 1.56
C HIS A 75 -6.72 -7.35 2.07
N HIS A 76 -6.01 -6.59 1.25
CA HIS A 76 -5.60 -5.23 1.60
C HIS A 76 -6.29 -4.18 0.73
N ARG A 77 -6.48 -3.02 1.35
CA ARG A 77 -6.76 -1.76 0.67
C ARG A 77 -5.70 -0.76 1.08
N VAL A 78 -5.30 0.10 0.16
CA VAL A 78 -4.30 1.13 0.45
C VAL A 78 -4.86 2.51 0.14
N LEU A 79 -4.40 3.50 0.91
CA LEU A 79 -4.62 4.90 0.66
C LEU A 79 -3.28 5.61 0.79
N ASN A 80 -2.86 6.31 -0.26
CA ASN A 80 -1.74 7.24 -0.21
C ASN A 80 -2.33 8.62 -0.51
N PHE A 81 -2.24 9.55 0.43
CA PHE A 81 -2.93 10.83 0.35
C PHE A 81 -1.95 11.97 0.62
N ASP A 82 -1.84 12.88 -0.35
CA ASP A 82 -1.03 14.08 -0.22
C ASP A 82 -1.86 15.19 0.44
N LEU A 83 -1.54 15.55 1.69
CA LEU A 83 -2.26 16.61 2.39
C LEU A 83 -2.01 17.99 1.79
N ASP A 84 -0.98 18.17 0.95
CA ASP A 84 -0.75 19.44 0.31
C ASP A 84 -1.77 19.70 -0.81
N SER A 85 -1.85 18.78 -1.77
CA SER A 85 -2.80 18.86 -2.89
C SER A 85 -4.24 18.51 -2.47
N GLY A 86 -4.42 17.68 -1.44
CA GLY A 86 -5.72 17.13 -1.06
C GLY A 86 -6.16 15.95 -1.94
N GLU A 87 -5.23 15.32 -2.64
CA GLU A 87 -5.52 14.26 -3.60
C GLU A 87 -4.93 12.90 -3.18
N THR A 88 -5.56 11.83 -3.66
CA THR A 88 -5.00 10.49 -3.57
C THR A 88 -3.91 10.30 -4.60
N LEU A 89 -2.78 9.72 -4.18
CA LEU A 89 -1.70 9.34 -5.07
C LEU A 89 -1.92 7.91 -5.59
N SER A 90 -1.80 7.78 -6.90
CA SER A 90 -1.57 6.51 -7.58
C SER A 90 -0.06 6.20 -7.63
N LEU A 91 0.30 4.95 -7.96
CA LEU A 91 1.72 4.57 -8.00
C LEU A 91 2.46 5.31 -9.14
N GLU A 92 1.77 5.52 -10.26
CA GLU A 92 2.29 6.19 -11.45
C GLU A 92 2.62 7.68 -11.19
N ASP A 93 1.90 8.36 -10.29
CA ASP A 93 2.15 9.76 -9.91
C ASP A 93 3.55 9.99 -9.31
N LEU A 94 4.25 8.92 -8.90
CA LEU A 94 5.60 9.01 -8.38
C LEU A 94 6.68 9.04 -9.48
N PHE A 95 6.36 8.58 -10.68
CA PHE A 95 7.34 8.22 -11.70
C PHE A 95 7.19 9.03 -12.98
N GLN A 96 8.30 9.19 -13.69
CA GLN A 96 8.30 9.83 -15.00
C GLN A 96 7.38 9.05 -15.94
N PRO A 97 6.61 9.75 -16.79
CA PRO A 97 5.89 9.10 -17.88
C PRO A 97 6.86 8.22 -18.70
N ASP A 98 6.39 7.05 -19.11
CA ASP A 98 7.14 6.06 -19.88
C ASP A 98 8.41 5.49 -19.22
N SER A 99 8.65 5.77 -17.94
CA SER A 99 9.76 5.14 -17.21
C SER A 99 9.48 3.66 -16.92
N ASP A 100 10.56 2.91 -16.75
CA ASP A 100 10.51 1.46 -16.56
C ASP A 100 10.28 1.06 -15.08
N TYR A 101 9.68 1.94 -14.29
CA TYR A 101 9.58 1.81 -12.83
C TYR A 101 8.91 0.51 -12.41
N LEU A 102 7.87 0.09 -13.13
CA LEU A 102 7.07 -1.07 -12.78
C LEU A 102 7.87 -2.37 -13.00
N ASN A 103 8.68 -2.43 -14.05
CA ASN A 103 9.62 -3.54 -14.25
C ASN A 103 10.67 -3.59 -13.15
N ARG A 104 11.24 -2.44 -12.74
CA ARG A 104 12.21 -2.43 -11.63
C ARG A 104 11.61 -2.88 -10.30
N ILE A 105 10.42 -2.39 -9.97
CA ILE A 105 9.69 -2.83 -8.76
C ILE A 105 9.43 -4.34 -8.84
N ALA A 106 9.04 -4.84 -10.02
CA ALA A 106 8.72 -6.23 -10.22
C ALA A 106 9.92 -7.17 -10.10
N GLU A 107 11.03 -6.84 -10.77
CA GLU A 107 12.28 -7.59 -10.70
C GLU A 107 12.81 -7.62 -9.26
N TYR A 108 12.84 -6.46 -8.60
CA TYR A 108 13.30 -6.40 -7.21
C TYR A 108 12.41 -7.21 -6.27
N SER A 109 11.08 -7.11 -6.43
CA SER A 109 10.13 -7.89 -5.63
C SER A 109 10.33 -9.38 -5.82
N ARG A 110 10.45 -9.81 -7.08
CA ARG A 110 10.70 -11.20 -7.42
C ARG A 110 12.00 -11.71 -6.80
N ASP A 111 13.09 -10.96 -6.91
CA ASP A 111 14.39 -11.35 -6.37
C ASP A 111 14.39 -11.50 -4.84
N VAL A 112 13.69 -10.60 -4.14
CA VAL A 112 13.52 -10.68 -2.68
C VAL A 112 12.69 -11.91 -2.31
N LEU A 113 11.54 -12.10 -2.96
CA LEU A 113 10.61 -13.18 -2.64
C LEU A 113 11.15 -14.57 -3.04
N ASN A 114 11.93 -14.65 -4.12
CA ASN A 114 12.50 -15.90 -4.65
C ASN A 114 13.37 -16.64 -3.63
N ARG A 115 13.93 -15.91 -2.64
CA ARG A 115 14.76 -16.46 -1.55
C ARG A 115 13.96 -17.23 -0.50
N LYS A 116 12.67 -16.94 -0.35
CA LYS A 116 11.79 -17.54 0.68
C LYS A 116 10.64 -18.36 0.11
N LEU A 117 10.15 -18.04 -1.09
CA LEU A 117 9.00 -18.71 -1.70
C LEU A 117 9.44 -19.86 -2.61
N ARG A 118 8.74 -20.99 -2.48
CA ARG A 118 9.05 -22.23 -3.22
C ARG A 118 8.24 -22.36 -4.51
N ASP A 119 7.01 -21.88 -4.52
CA ASP A 119 6.17 -21.90 -5.72
C ASP A 119 6.66 -20.86 -6.73
N LYS A 120 7.35 -21.32 -7.77
CA LYS A 120 7.90 -20.44 -8.80
C LYS A 120 6.84 -19.99 -9.80
N GLY A 121 5.76 -20.76 -9.98
CA GLY A 121 4.68 -20.40 -10.89
C GLY A 121 3.92 -19.19 -10.38
N MET A 122 3.39 -19.30 -9.15
CA MET A 122 2.67 -18.20 -8.50
C MET A 122 3.56 -16.97 -8.32
N LEU A 123 4.83 -17.17 -7.93
CA LEU A 123 5.77 -16.05 -7.80
C LEU A 123 5.95 -15.31 -9.13
N MET A 124 6.14 -16.02 -10.24
CA MET A 124 6.32 -15.39 -11.56
C MET A 124 5.06 -14.62 -11.99
N GLU A 125 3.89 -15.24 -11.86
CA GLU A 125 2.61 -14.63 -12.24
C GLU A 125 2.30 -13.39 -11.37
N GLY A 126 2.32 -13.55 -10.06
CA GLY A 126 1.98 -12.50 -9.09
C GLY A 126 2.97 -11.33 -9.04
N THR A 127 4.17 -11.50 -9.60
CA THR A 127 5.16 -10.41 -9.76
C THR A 127 5.23 -9.85 -11.17
N THR A 128 4.36 -10.26 -12.10
CA THR A 128 4.31 -9.67 -13.45
C THR A 128 4.12 -8.15 -13.34
N PRO A 129 4.87 -7.32 -14.09
CA PRO A 129 4.87 -5.85 -14.01
C PRO A 129 3.56 -5.24 -14.55
N THR A 130 2.47 -5.41 -13.80
CA THR A 130 1.15 -4.85 -14.12
C THR A 130 0.67 -3.97 -12.96
N SER A 131 -0.06 -2.89 -13.27
CA SER A 131 -0.59 -2.01 -12.22
C SER A 131 -1.45 -2.78 -11.20
N GLU A 132 -2.18 -3.81 -11.65
CA GLU A 132 -2.98 -4.68 -10.80
C GLU A 132 -2.14 -5.44 -9.77
N ASN A 133 -1.00 -6.02 -10.17
CA ASN A 133 -0.13 -6.76 -9.26
C ASN A 133 0.54 -5.86 -8.20
N TYR A 134 0.66 -4.57 -8.48
CA TYR A 134 1.30 -3.59 -7.60
C TYR A 134 0.32 -2.54 -7.07
N LYS A 135 -0.99 -2.85 -7.09
CA LYS A 135 -2.05 -1.95 -6.60
C LYS A 135 -1.96 -1.66 -5.10
N ASN A 136 -1.46 -2.62 -4.33
CA ASN A 136 -1.32 -2.53 -2.88
C ASN A 136 0.09 -2.05 -2.54
N TRP A 137 0.26 -0.73 -2.54
CA TRP A 137 1.52 -0.08 -2.22
C TRP A 137 1.30 1.05 -1.21
N ASN A 138 2.33 1.30 -0.41
CA ASN A 138 2.33 2.41 0.53
C ASN A 138 3.70 3.07 0.56
N LEU A 139 3.73 4.39 0.78
CA LEU A 139 4.99 5.04 1.06
C LEU A 139 5.50 4.65 2.43
N ASN A 140 6.81 4.56 2.53
CA ASN A 140 7.54 4.38 3.76
C ASN A 140 8.75 5.33 3.71
N PRO A 141 9.24 5.83 4.85
CA PRO A 141 10.42 6.68 4.88
C PRO A 141 11.68 6.07 4.25
N ARG A 142 11.76 4.74 4.16
CA ARG A 142 12.90 4.03 3.56
C ARG A 142 12.67 3.62 2.10
N GLY A 143 11.44 3.64 1.61
CA GLY A 143 11.11 3.11 0.30
C GLY A 143 9.61 3.00 0.03
N ILE A 144 9.27 2.26 -1.01
CA ILE A 144 7.88 1.93 -1.35
C ILE A 144 7.61 0.53 -0.84
N LEU A 145 6.63 0.39 0.05
CA LEU A 145 6.23 -0.90 0.56
C LEU A 145 5.17 -1.53 -0.34
N ILE A 146 5.48 -2.65 -0.97
CA ILE A 146 4.53 -3.45 -1.74
C ILE A 146 3.96 -4.55 -0.84
N THR A 147 2.65 -4.70 -0.85
CA THR A 147 1.93 -5.79 -0.17
C THR A 147 1.27 -6.69 -1.22
N PHE A 148 1.63 -7.96 -1.22
CA PHE A 148 1.03 -8.99 -2.05
C PHE A 148 -0.02 -9.72 -1.22
N ASP A 149 -1.27 -9.71 -1.70
CA ASP A 149 -2.36 -10.42 -1.04
C ASP A 149 -2.07 -11.94 -0.99
N GLU A 150 -2.79 -12.64 -0.12
CA GLU A 150 -2.75 -14.11 -0.10
C GLU A 150 -3.07 -14.68 -1.50
N TYR A 151 -2.47 -15.82 -1.83
CA TYR A 151 -2.56 -16.45 -3.14
C TYR A 151 -2.01 -15.64 -4.33
N GLN A 152 -1.49 -14.43 -4.14
CA GLN A 152 -0.92 -13.67 -5.26
C GLN A 152 0.44 -14.26 -5.68
N VAL A 153 1.36 -14.45 -4.73
CA VAL A 153 2.75 -14.89 -5.00
C VAL A 153 3.11 -16.24 -4.39
N ALA A 154 2.22 -16.78 -3.55
CA ALA A 154 2.39 -18.07 -2.87
C ALA A 154 1.05 -18.59 -2.33
N PRO A 155 0.93 -19.91 -2.04
CA PRO A 155 -0.25 -20.47 -1.39
C PRO A 155 -0.55 -19.85 -0.03
N TYR A 156 -1.82 -19.91 0.41
CA TYR A 156 -2.32 -19.35 1.68
C TYR A 156 -1.46 -19.60 2.91
N VAL A 157 -0.84 -20.78 3.02
CA VAL A 157 -0.01 -21.12 4.18
C VAL A 157 1.17 -20.16 4.40
N TYR A 158 1.60 -19.45 3.35
CA TYR A 158 2.63 -18.43 3.45
C TYR A 158 2.09 -17.09 3.96
N GLY A 159 0.77 -16.89 3.91
CA GLY A 159 0.10 -15.63 4.22
C GLY A 159 0.50 -14.50 3.27
N THR A 160 0.07 -13.29 3.61
CA THR A 160 0.46 -12.04 2.97
C THR A 160 1.97 -11.91 2.87
N GLN A 161 2.47 -11.51 1.70
CA GLN A 161 3.89 -11.20 1.51
C GLN A 161 4.09 -9.70 1.34
N THR A 162 5.21 -9.20 1.83
CA THR A 162 5.59 -7.80 1.64
C THR A 162 7.02 -7.68 1.14
N VAL A 163 7.27 -6.61 0.38
CA VAL A 163 8.60 -6.20 -0.07
C VAL A 163 8.73 -4.69 0.05
N LEU A 164 9.70 -4.23 0.85
CA LEU A 164 10.10 -2.82 0.84
C LEU A 164 11.11 -2.59 -0.31
N ILE A 165 10.71 -1.79 -1.30
CA ILE A 165 11.56 -1.33 -2.41
C ILE A 165 12.31 -0.07 -1.94
N PRO A 166 13.62 -0.13 -1.67
CA PRO A 166 14.36 1.06 -1.26
C PRO A 166 14.32 2.12 -2.36
N TYR A 167 14.21 3.40 -1.99
CA TYR A 167 14.19 4.49 -2.99
C TYR A 167 15.41 4.48 -3.92
N SER A 168 16.55 3.96 -3.48
CA SER A 168 17.74 3.82 -4.33
C SER A 168 17.53 2.94 -5.57
N VAL A 169 16.56 2.02 -5.54
CA VAL A 169 16.23 1.12 -6.66
C VAL A 169 15.49 1.87 -7.77
N VAL A 170 14.64 2.82 -7.40
CA VAL A 170 13.71 3.48 -8.33
C VAL A 170 13.96 4.99 -8.50
N LYS A 171 14.93 5.56 -7.76
CA LYS A 171 15.21 7.02 -7.75
C LYS A 171 15.46 7.63 -9.13
N HIS A 172 15.92 6.83 -10.09
CA HIS A 172 16.22 7.29 -11.45
C HIS A 172 14.97 7.44 -12.31
N ASP A 173 13.89 6.75 -11.94
CA ASP A 173 12.60 6.79 -12.63
C ASP A 173 11.63 7.78 -11.98
N ILE A 174 11.93 8.29 -10.78
CA ILE A 174 11.08 9.27 -10.07
C ILE A 174 10.91 10.53 -10.91
N ALA A 175 9.67 11.02 -11.00
CA ALA A 175 9.35 12.25 -11.71
C ALA A 175 9.99 13.47 -11.05
N PRO A 176 10.53 14.45 -11.80
CA PRO A 176 11.06 15.68 -11.23
C PRO A 176 10.05 16.47 -10.39
N ASP A 177 8.78 16.37 -10.75
CA ASP A 177 7.59 16.96 -10.11
C ASP A 177 6.85 15.99 -9.19
N SER A 178 7.39 14.79 -8.96
CA SER A 178 6.86 13.85 -7.98
C SER A 178 6.70 14.52 -6.61
N PRO A 179 5.62 14.21 -5.85
CA PRO A 179 5.47 14.63 -4.46
C PRO A 179 6.66 14.26 -3.56
N LEU A 180 7.49 13.29 -3.99
CA LEU A 180 8.68 12.83 -3.28
C LEU A 180 9.99 13.46 -3.77
N ALA A 181 10.00 14.16 -4.91
CA ALA A 181 11.24 14.57 -5.58
C ALA A 181 12.16 15.40 -4.68
N ASN A 182 11.61 16.38 -3.96
CA ASN A 182 12.36 17.20 -3.02
C ASN A 182 12.81 16.41 -1.78
N CYS A 183 11.96 15.51 -1.29
CA CYS A 183 12.26 14.65 -0.14
C CYS A 183 13.42 13.71 -0.42
N LEU A 184 13.48 13.14 -1.62
CA LEU A 184 14.55 12.22 -2.01
C LEU A 184 15.90 12.92 -2.23
N LYS A 185 15.90 14.21 -2.60
CA LYS A 185 17.12 15.04 -2.61
C LYS A 185 17.61 15.38 -1.21
N HIS A 186 16.69 15.48 -0.25
CA HIS A 186 16.95 15.90 1.13
C HIS A 186 16.45 14.88 2.16
N GLN A 187 16.78 13.60 1.99
CA GLN A 187 16.25 12.51 2.82
C GLN A 187 16.43 12.73 4.32
N LYS A 188 17.56 13.33 4.73
CA LYS A 188 17.85 13.67 6.13
C LYS A 188 16.92 14.74 6.73
N ARG A 189 16.16 15.46 5.92
CA ARG A 189 15.23 16.51 6.35
C ARG A 189 13.78 16.02 6.34
N CYS A 190 13.40 15.26 5.30
CA CYS A 190 12.01 14.88 5.04
C CYS A 190 11.67 13.48 5.60
N LEU A 191 12.60 12.53 5.52
CA LEU A 191 12.38 11.14 5.94
C LEU A 191 12.82 10.90 7.40
N ARG A 192 12.72 11.93 8.24
CA ARG A 192 12.98 11.88 9.70
C ARG A 192 11.70 12.21 10.47
N ASN A 193 11.62 11.77 11.73
CA ASN A 193 10.45 11.98 12.61
C ASN A 193 9.15 11.48 11.98
N ASN A 194 9.22 10.34 11.31
CA ASN A 194 8.06 9.72 10.67
C ASN A 194 7.26 8.96 11.72
N LEU A 195 5.94 8.96 11.55
CA LEU A 195 5.09 8.00 12.24
C LEU A 195 5.07 6.72 11.42
N LEU A 196 5.32 5.59 12.07
CA LEU A 196 5.10 4.24 11.55
C LEU A 196 4.31 3.47 12.59
N THR A 197 3.29 2.76 12.17
CA THR A 197 2.52 1.87 13.06
C THR A 197 2.54 0.43 12.53
N GLY A 198 2.40 -0.52 13.47
CA GLY A 198 2.28 -1.96 13.20
C GLY A 198 3.20 -2.48 12.11
N GLY A 199 2.63 -3.05 11.06
CA GLY A 199 3.36 -3.74 9.99
C GLY A 199 4.34 -2.88 9.20
N PHE A 200 4.31 -1.55 9.35
CA PHE A 200 5.29 -0.64 8.76
C PHE A 200 6.56 -0.50 9.60
N ILE A 201 6.51 -0.83 10.90
CA ILE A 201 7.67 -0.83 11.81
C ILE A 201 8.53 -2.07 11.56
N ASP A 202 7.91 -3.24 11.47
CA ASP A 202 8.62 -4.52 11.31
C ASP A 202 9.34 -4.66 9.96
N GLN A 203 9.00 -3.77 9.03
CA GLN A 203 9.53 -3.72 7.67
C GLN A 203 10.50 -2.52 7.48
N ALA A 204 10.75 -1.75 8.55
CA ALA A 204 11.62 -0.59 8.59
C ALA A 204 13.09 -0.90 8.93
#